data_AF-A0A2G8K1G2-F1
#
_entry.id   AF-A0A2G8K1G2-F1
#
_cell.length_a   1.000
_cell.length_b   1.000
_cell.length_c   1.000
_cell.angle_alpha   90.00
_cell.angle_beta   90.00
_cell.angle_gamma   90.00
#
_symmetry.space_group_name_H-M   'P 1'
#
loop_
_entity.id
_entity.type
_entity.pdbx_description
1 polymer ?
#
loop_
_entity_poly.entity_id
_entity_poly.type
_entity_poly.pdbx_seq_one_letter_code
_entity_poly.pdbx_strand_id
1 'polypeptide(L)'
;MSERVDRLRFMQKLKEDESVCQKFISEGYFAVFCNLKPLIGEAGVLWKSYADIIKLLSSFSVDPMRDSIFVTVDEPEESPPKFAINISSDDKDQSKQLEAKVGRILGGRPCSVRKALFILPQDTASVVSTAYSLLQWHSKTQYCSCCGQTTTKDTSGFKRTCTSCSETFYPSIQPIAITLVTNGDQCVLARQPMFPPKMYSALAGFCETGESLP
;
A
#
# COMPACT_ATOMS: atom_id res chain seq x y z
N MET A 1 6.31 -30.98 0.22
CA MET A 1 6.63 -29.65 -0.37
C MET A 1 6.25 -28.62 0.67
N SER A 2 7.07 -27.60 0.92
CA SER A 2 6.85 -26.74 2.08
C SER A 2 5.67 -25.80 1.88
N GLU A 3 4.88 -25.61 2.93
CA GLU A 3 3.78 -24.66 3.11
C GLU A 3 4.05 -23.26 2.49
N ARG A 4 5.32 -22.82 2.53
CA ARG A 4 5.79 -21.57 1.91
C ARG A 4 5.60 -21.53 0.39
N VAL A 5 5.82 -22.64 -0.31
CA VAL A 5 5.66 -22.70 -1.78
C VAL A 5 4.20 -22.60 -2.16
N ASP A 6 3.33 -23.28 -1.43
CA ASP A 6 1.89 -23.28 -1.69
C ASP A 6 1.28 -21.90 -1.39
N ARG A 7 1.74 -21.24 -0.33
CA ARG A 7 1.43 -19.83 -0.07
C ARG A 7 1.82 -18.91 -1.22
N LEU A 8 3.05 -19.01 -1.73
CA LEU A 8 3.50 -18.17 -2.84
C LEU A 8 2.70 -18.42 -4.13
N ARG A 9 2.39 -19.68 -4.44
CA ARG A 9 1.55 -20.04 -5.59
C ARG A 9 0.14 -19.48 -5.45
N PHE A 10 -0.45 -19.58 -4.27
CA PHE A 10 -1.78 -19.04 -4.00
C PHE A 10 -1.80 -17.52 -4.11
N MET A 11 -0.80 -16.84 -3.55
CA MET A 11 -0.66 -15.39 -3.71
C MET A 11 -0.50 -14.99 -5.18
N GLN A 12 0.26 -15.74 -5.97
CA GLN A 12 0.41 -15.47 -7.41
C GLN A 12 -0.92 -15.67 -8.14
N LYS A 13 -1.66 -16.73 -7.83
CA LYS A 13 -2.98 -17.00 -8.39
C LYS A 13 -3.97 -15.85 -8.10
N LEU A 14 -3.97 -15.30 -6.90
CA LEU A 14 -4.79 -14.13 -6.54
C LEU A 14 -4.41 -12.86 -7.30
N LYS A 15 -3.16 -12.73 -7.75
CA LYS A 15 -2.70 -11.57 -8.54
C LYS A 15 -3.03 -11.68 -10.01
N GLU A 16 -3.02 -12.89 -10.56
CA GLU A 16 -3.18 -13.13 -12.00
C GLU A 16 -4.64 -13.41 -12.40
N ASP A 17 -5.40 -14.13 -11.56
CA ASP A 17 -6.77 -14.55 -11.84
C ASP A 17 -7.78 -13.67 -11.09
N GLU A 18 -8.35 -12.72 -11.83
CA GLU A 18 -9.35 -11.77 -11.32
C GLU A 18 -10.59 -12.48 -10.77
N SER A 19 -11.01 -13.59 -11.39
CA SER A 19 -12.19 -14.35 -10.98
C SER A 19 -12.00 -15.04 -9.63
N VAL A 20 -10.76 -15.48 -9.35
CA VAL A 20 -10.39 -16.08 -8.06
C VAL A 20 -10.29 -14.99 -7.01
N CYS A 21 -9.59 -13.89 -7.33
CA CYS A 21 -9.42 -12.77 -6.41
C CYS A 21 -10.77 -12.19 -5.96
N GLN A 22 -11.69 -11.97 -6.91
CA GLN A 22 -13.01 -11.39 -6.64
C GLN A 22 -13.84 -12.22 -5.66
N LYS A 23 -13.75 -13.56 -5.72
CA LYS A 23 -14.45 -14.47 -4.79
C LYS A 23 -14.00 -14.27 -3.35
N PHE A 24 -12.72 -13.97 -3.14
CA PHE A 24 -12.16 -13.81 -1.80
C PHE A 24 -12.35 -12.41 -1.21
N ILE A 25 -12.81 -11.41 -1.98
CA ILE A 25 -13.03 -10.07 -1.43
C ILE A 25 -14.12 -10.10 -0.35
N SER A 26 -15.19 -10.89 -0.52
CA SER A 26 -16.26 -10.99 0.48
C SER A 26 -15.85 -11.67 1.78
N GLU A 27 -14.79 -12.48 1.75
CA GLU A 27 -14.27 -13.22 2.91
C GLU A 27 -13.04 -12.52 3.53
N GLY A 28 -12.45 -11.57 2.81
CA GLY A 28 -11.18 -10.96 3.14
C GLY A 28 -11.23 -9.97 4.30
N TYR A 29 -10.02 -9.65 4.79
CA TYR A 29 -9.78 -8.61 5.78
C TYR A 29 -9.18 -7.37 5.14
N PHE A 30 -9.61 -6.20 5.57
CA PHE A 30 -9.23 -4.93 4.94
C PHE A 30 -8.48 -4.04 5.90
N ALA A 31 -7.32 -3.54 5.47
CA ALA A 31 -6.67 -2.39 6.06
C ALA A 31 -7.20 -1.10 5.44
N VAL A 32 -7.61 -0.15 6.28
CA VAL A 32 -8.16 1.13 5.81
C VAL A 32 -7.07 2.20 5.79
N PHE A 33 -6.98 2.89 4.66
CA PHE A 33 -6.16 4.07 4.48
C PHE A 33 -7.09 5.28 4.30
N CYS A 34 -6.72 6.41 4.90
CA CYS A 34 -7.39 7.68 4.71
C CYS A 34 -6.39 8.66 4.11
N ASN A 35 -6.64 9.13 2.89
CA ASN A 35 -5.68 9.98 2.16
C ASN A 35 -4.26 9.38 2.14
N LEU A 36 -4.16 8.08 1.87
CA LEU A 36 -2.93 7.30 1.83
C LEU A 36 -2.19 7.20 3.18
N LYS A 37 -2.85 7.53 4.29
CA LYS A 37 -2.37 7.29 5.66
C LYS A 37 -3.01 6.01 6.20
N PRO A 38 -2.23 4.97 6.57
CA PRO A 38 -2.81 3.80 7.22
C PRO A 38 -3.49 4.19 8.53
N LEU A 39 -4.64 3.60 8.80
CA LEU A 39 -5.32 3.71 10.07
C LEU A 39 -4.69 2.75 11.09
N ILE A 40 -4.04 3.31 12.10
CA ILE A 40 -3.33 2.56 13.14
C ILE A 40 -4.09 2.67 14.46
N GLY A 41 -4.41 1.54 15.08
CA GLY A 41 -4.95 1.44 16.43
C GLY A 41 -3.85 1.21 17.48
N GLU A 42 -4.24 0.99 18.73
CA GLU A 42 -3.29 0.77 19.83
C GLU A 42 -2.44 -0.49 19.66
N ALA A 43 -3.04 -1.56 19.10
CA ALA A 43 -2.39 -2.85 18.86
C ALA A 43 -1.79 -3.00 17.43
N GLY A 44 -1.73 -1.93 16.64
CA GLY A 44 -1.21 -1.95 15.26
C GLY A 44 -2.29 -1.73 14.20
N VAL A 45 -2.18 -2.43 13.06
CA VAL A 45 -3.11 -2.25 11.93
C VAL A 45 -4.48 -2.86 12.27
N LEU A 46 -5.53 -2.08 12.04
CA LEU A 46 -6.91 -2.51 12.28
C LEU A 46 -7.46 -3.21 11.03
N TRP A 47 -7.40 -4.54 11.04
CA TRP A 47 -8.03 -5.38 10.03
C TRP A 47 -9.53 -5.45 10.27
N LYS A 48 -10.32 -5.16 9.23
CA LYS A 48 -11.79 -5.17 9.31
C LYS A 48 -12.37 -6.20 8.34
N SER A 49 -13.44 -6.87 8.75
CA SER A 49 -14.15 -7.81 7.89
C SER A 49 -14.84 -7.06 6.74
N TYR A 50 -15.19 -7.79 5.67
CA TYR A 50 -15.99 -7.25 4.57
C TYR A 50 -17.30 -6.60 5.05
N ALA A 51 -17.98 -7.21 6.02
CA ALA A 51 -19.23 -6.70 6.59
C ALA A 51 -19.05 -5.36 7.32
N ASP A 52 -17.94 -5.18 8.04
CA ASP A 52 -17.64 -3.91 8.74
C ASP A 52 -17.25 -2.82 7.75
N ILE A 53 -16.51 -3.18 6.70
CA ILE A 53 -16.11 -2.26 5.64
C ILE A 53 -17.32 -1.77 4.85
N ILE A 54 -18.24 -2.63 4.42
CA ILE A 54 -19.45 -2.18 3.71
C ILE A 54 -20.22 -1.17 4.55
N LYS A 55 -20.41 -1.44 5.85
CA LYS A 55 -21.11 -0.52 6.75
C LYS A 55 -20.42 0.84 6.78
N LEU A 56 -19.09 0.87 6.88
CA LEU A 56 -18.31 2.11 6.84
C LEU A 56 -18.45 2.83 5.49
N LEU A 57 -18.27 2.10 4.40
CA LEU A 57 -18.24 2.65 3.05
C LEU A 57 -19.61 3.06 2.52
N SER A 58 -20.72 2.62 3.12
CA SER A 58 -22.05 3.15 2.80
C SER A 58 -22.14 4.69 2.89
N SER A 59 -21.25 5.31 3.67
CA SER A 59 -21.12 6.76 3.82
C SER A 59 -20.18 7.42 2.81
N PHE A 60 -19.58 6.68 1.88
CA PHE A 60 -18.53 7.13 0.97
C PHE A 60 -18.73 6.55 -0.44
N SER A 61 -18.27 7.24 -1.48
CA SER A 61 -18.35 6.75 -2.88
C SER A 61 -17.25 5.73 -3.21
N VAL A 62 -17.05 4.73 -2.35
CA VAL A 62 -15.99 3.73 -2.45
C VAL A 62 -16.61 2.33 -2.41
N ASP A 63 -16.26 1.50 -3.38
CA ASP A 63 -16.72 0.12 -3.49
C ASP A 63 -15.56 -0.85 -3.20
N PRO A 64 -15.65 -1.72 -2.18
CA PRO A 64 -14.62 -2.72 -1.90
C PRO A 64 -14.24 -3.57 -3.11
N MET A 65 -15.20 -3.94 -3.95
CA MET A 65 -14.96 -4.83 -5.10
C MET A 65 -14.09 -4.17 -6.16
N ARG A 66 -14.25 -2.85 -6.33
CA ARG A 66 -13.52 -2.09 -7.33
C ARG A 66 -12.27 -1.42 -6.76
N ASP A 67 -12.34 -0.92 -5.53
CA ASP A 67 -11.38 0.04 -4.99
C ASP A 67 -10.38 -0.61 -4.01
N SER A 68 -10.60 -1.86 -3.59
CA SER A 68 -9.62 -2.59 -2.79
C SER A 68 -8.45 -3.14 -3.61
N ILE A 69 -7.32 -3.37 -2.95
CA ILE A 69 -6.14 -4.00 -3.53
C ILE A 69 -5.74 -5.20 -2.68
N PHE A 70 -5.32 -6.29 -3.30
CA PHE A 70 -4.78 -7.43 -2.60
C PHE A 70 -3.39 -7.11 -2.05
N VAL A 71 -3.08 -7.57 -0.84
CA VAL A 71 -1.80 -7.27 -0.17
C VAL A 71 -1.05 -8.53 0.20
N THR A 72 -1.69 -9.45 0.94
CA THR A 72 -1.05 -10.68 1.41
C THR A 72 -2.07 -11.76 1.76
N VAL A 73 -1.58 -12.99 1.88
CA VAL A 73 -2.23 -14.08 2.61
C VAL A 73 -1.24 -14.51 3.69
N ASP A 74 -1.70 -14.70 4.93
CA ASP A 74 -0.83 -15.23 5.99
C ASP A 74 -0.64 -16.72 5.74
N GLU A 75 -1.72 -17.48 5.84
CA GLU A 75 -1.80 -18.92 5.61
C GLU A 75 -2.99 -19.25 4.69
N PRO A 76 -2.79 -19.84 3.50
CA PRO A 76 -3.82 -20.02 2.47
C PRO A 76 -5.06 -20.82 2.87
N GLU A 77 -4.89 -21.76 3.79
CA GLU A 77 -5.95 -22.68 4.22
C GLU A 77 -6.59 -22.25 5.55
N GLU A 78 -5.94 -21.36 6.30
CA GLU A 78 -6.36 -20.95 7.64
C GLU A 78 -6.86 -19.49 7.71
N SER A 79 -6.44 -18.65 6.76
CA SER A 79 -6.70 -17.21 6.79
C SER A 79 -7.23 -16.67 5.46
N PRO A 80 -8.34 -15.91 5.48
CA PRO A 80 -8.79 -15.18 4.31
C PRO A 80 -7.73 -14.18 3.81
N PRO A 81 -7.71 -13.88 2.50
CA PRO A 81 -6.82 -12.87 1.95
C PRO A 81 -7.00 -11.49 2.56
N LYS A 82 -5.89 -10.77 2.68
CA LYS A 82 -5.84 -9.40 3.18
C LYS A 82 -5.77 -8.41 2.03
N PHE A 83 -6.62 -7.40 2.12
CA PHE A 83 -6.77 -6.32 1.18
C PHE A 83 -6.50 -4.97 1.85
N ALA A 84 -6.27 -3.93 1.05
CA ALA A 84 -6.23 -2.56 1.53
C ALA A 84 -7.17 -1.69 0.69
N ILE A 85 -7.74 -0.67 1.34
CA ILE A 85 -8.64 0.27 0.67
C ILE A 85 -8.31 1.69 1.11
N ASN A 86 -8.28 2.61 0.14
CA ASN A 86 -8.06 4.02 0.42
C ASN A 86 -9.35 4.82 0.26
N ILE A 87 -9.68 5.59 1.29
CA ILE A 87 -10.77 6.56 1.27
C ILE A 87 -10.10 7.94 1.21
N SER A 88 -10.39 8.71 0.16
CA SER A 88 -9.81 10.05 -0.03
C SER A 88 -10.87 11.08 -0.40
N SER A 89 -10.57 12.34 -0.09
CA SER A 89 -11.28 13.51 -0.60
C SER A 89 -10.27 14.53 -1.10
N ASP A 90 -10.54 15.13 -2.26
CA ASP A 90 -9.65 16.14 -2.85
C ASP A 90 -9.71 17.48 -2.09
N ASP A 91 -10.79 17.69 -1.31
CA ASP A 91 -10.96 18.86 -0.46
C ASP A 91 -10.21 18.68 0.86
N LYS A 92 -9.40 19.68 1.24
CA LYS A 92 -8.55 19.63 2.44
C LYS A 92 -9.34 19.64 3.75
N ASP A 93 -10.45 20.37 3.81
CA ASP A 93 -11.27 20.47 5.01
C ASP A 93 -12.11 19.19 5.17
N GLN A 94 -12.66 18.68 4.08
CA GLN A 94 -13.33 17.37 4.08
C GLN A 94 -12.37 16.24 4.43
N SER A 95 -11.12 16.28 3.94
CA SER A 95 -10.08 15.31 4.27
C SER A 95 -9.84 15.18 5.77
N LYS A 96 -9.75 16.30 6.49
CA LYS A 96 -9.58 16.27 7.96
C LYS A 96 -10.80 15.71 8.67
N GLN A 97 -11.99 16.11 8.23
CA GLN A 97 -13.25 15.60 8.78
C GLN A 97 -13.40 14.10 8.54
N LEU A 98 -12.99 13.63 7.36
CA LEU A 98 -12.98 12.22 6.97
C LEU A 98 -12.04 11.41 7.86
N GLU A 99 -10.80 11.87 8.03
CA GLU A 99 -9.82 11.23 8.91
C GLU A 99 -10.36 11.11 10.35
N ALA A 100 -11.00 12.17 10.86
CA ALA A 100 -11.62 12.16 12.19
C ALA A 100 -12.84 11.21 12.26
N LYS A 101 -13.69 11.18 11.23
CA LYS A 101 -14.88 10.32 11.17
C LYS A 101 -14.49 8.84 11.12
N VAL A 102 -13.57 8.46 10.24
CA VAL A 102 -13.08 7.08 10.11
C VAL A 102 -12.38 6.63 11.38
N GLY A 103 -11.54 7.50 11.98
CA GLY A 103 -10.86 7.20 13.24
C GLY A 103 -11.83 6.92 14.40
N ARG A 104 -12.93 7.68 14.50
CA ARG A 104 -13.98 7.43 15.51
C ARG A 104 -14.73 6.13 15.27
N ILE A 105 -15.08 5.82 14.02
CA ILE A 105 -15.89 4.63 13.69
C ILE A 105 -15.08 3.35 13.89
N LEU A 106 -13.83 3.33 13.42
CA LEU A 106 -13.02 2.11 13.40
C LEU A 106 -12.12 1.93 14.63
N GLY A 107 -11.92 2.99 15.42
CA GLY A 107 -11.13 2.95 16.65
C GLY A 107 -9.62 3.05 16.40
N GLY A 108 -9.16 4.09 15.70
CA GLY A 108 -7.74 4.31 15.40
C GLY A 108 -7.43 5.73 14.91
N ARG A 109 -6.19 5.97 14.51
CA ARG A 109 -5.74 7.27 13.99
C ARG A 109 -4.99 7.11 12.67
N PRO A 110 -5.34 7.89 11.63
CA PRO A 110 -4.55 7.95 10.41
C PRO A 110 -3.14 8.44 10.74
N CYS A 111 -2.14 7.64 10.40
CA CYS A 111 -0.75 7.93 10.69
C CYS A 111 0.04 8.08 9.38
N SER A 112 1.04 8.97 9.35
CA SER A 112 1.97 9.02 8.22
C SER A 112 2.62 7.64 8.06
N VAL A 113 2.65 7.10 6.83
CA VAL A 113 3.26 5.80 6.55
C VAL A 113 4.68 5.72 7.09
N ARG A 114 5.48 6.79 6.95
CA ARG A 114 6.85 6.85 7.49
C ARG A 114 6.87 6.58 8.99
N LYS A 115 5.98 7.22 9.76
CA LYS A 115 5.87 6.99 11.20
C LYS A 115 5.35 5.58 11.52
N ALA A 116 4.35 5.13 10.76
CA ALA A 116 3.76 3.79 10.93
C ALA A 116 4.81 2.67 10.77
N LEU A 117 5.68 2.77 9.77
CA LEU A 117 6.73 1.77 9.52
C LEU A 117 7.78 1.68 10.65
N PHE A 118 7.96 2.73 11.47
CA PHE A 118 8.85 2.68 12.64
C PHE A 118 8.21 2.10 13.90
N ILE A 119 6.88 2.11 14.00
CA ILE A 119 6.15 1.65 15.21
C ILE A 119 5.56 0.25 15.03
N LEU A 120 5.35 -0.20 13.78
CA LEU A 120 4.77 -1.49 13.49
C LEU A 120 5.82 -2.60 13.51
N PRO A 121 5.46 -3.83 13.93
CA PRO A 121 6.31 -5.00 13.74
C PRO A 121 6.66 -5.20 12.26
N GLN A 122 7.85 -5.74 11.99
CA GLN A 122 8.41 -5.86 10.64
C GLN A 122 7.45 -6.56 9.65
N ASP A 123 6.81 -7.65 10.05
CA ASP A 123 5.88 -8.38 9.20
C ASP A 123 4.69 -7.51 8.78
N THR A 124 4.10 -6.79 9.74
CA THR A 124 2.97 -5.88 9.47
C THR A 124 3.42 -4.64 8.69
N ALA A 125 4.61 -4.11 8.98
CA ALA A 125 5.18 -2.97 8.28
C ALA A 125 5.40 -3.28 6.80
N SER A 126 5.87 -4.49 6.47
CA SER A 126 6.03 -4.94 5.07
C SER A 126 4.70 -4.92 4.31
N VAL A 127 3.65 -5.48 4.91
CA VAL A 127 2.28 -5.52 4.36
C VAL A 127 1.73 -4.10 4.15
N VAL A 128 1.86 -3.22 5.15
CA VAL A 128 1.42 -1.82 5.05
C VAL A 128 2.20 -1.07 3.96
N SER A 129 3.50 -1.33 3.82
CA SER A 129 4.33 -0.72 2.78
C SER A 129 3.87 -1.15 1.38
N THR A 130 3.59 -2.44 1.17
CA THR A 130 3.05 -2.94 -0.10
C THR A 130 1.70 -2.29 -0.42
N ALA A 131 0.79 -2.25 0.55
CA ALA A 131 -0.50 -1.60 0.39
C ALA A 131 -0.37 -0.11 0.02
N TYR A 132 0.47 0.62 0.76
CA TYR A 132 0.72 2.04 0.50
C TYR A 132 1.27 2.26 -0.91
N SER A 133 2.29 1.51 -1.33
CA SER A 133 2.91 1.67 -2.65
C SER A 133 1.91 1.44 -3.79
N LEU A 134 1.07 0.41 -3.68
CA LEU A 134 0.04 0.11 -4.69
C LEU A 134 -1.07 1.16 -4.72
N LEU A 135 -1.59 1.59 -3.56
CA LEU A 135 -2.61 2.65 -3.47
C LEU A 135 -2.08 3.97 -4.02
N GLN A 136 -0.84 4.33 -3.67
CA GLN A 136 -0.16 5.53 -4.15
C GLN A 136 0.11 5.47 -5.65
N TRP A 137 0.46 4.30 -6.19
CA TRP A 137 0.62 4.11 -7.63
C TRP A 137 -0.71 4.35 -8.35
N HIS A 138 -1.79 3.71 -7.91
CA HIS A 138 -3.11 3.88 -8.51
C HIS A 138 -3.64 5.31 -8.48
N SER A 139 -3.37 6.08 -7.43
CA SER A 139 -3.78 7.48 -7.36
C SER A 139 -3.04 8.36 -8.37
N LYS A 140 -1.85 7.94 -8.82
CA LYS A 140 -1.03 8.70 -9.77
C LYS A 140 -1.14 8.21 -11.22
N THR A 141 -1.61 6.99 -11.47
CA THR A 141 -1.62 6.37 -12.81
C THR A 141 -3.03 6.12 -13.35
N GLN A 142 -3.94 7.08 -13.17
CA GLN A 142 -5.35 6.95 -13.61
C GLN A 142 -5.51 7.03 -15.14
N TYR A 143 -4.54 7.63 -15.83
CA TYR A 143 -4.55 7.85 -17.28
C TYR A 143 -3.36 7.14 -17.95
N CYS A 144 -3.55 6.72 -19.19
CA CYS A 144 -2.57 6.03 -20.01
C CYS A 144 -1.51 7.02 -20.51
N SER A 145 -0.23 6.73 -20.27
CA SER A 145 0.87 7.57 -20.74
C SER A 145 1.06 7.56 -22.26
N CYS A 146 0.53 6.54 -22.96
CA CYS A 146 0.67 6.41 -24.41
C CYS A 146 -0.40 7.20 -25.19
N CYS A 147 -1.63 7.27 -24.67
CA CYS A 147 -2.77 7.86 -25.40
C CYS A 147 -3.65 8.83 -24.59
N GLY A 148 -3.37 9.04 -23.30
CA GLY A 148 -4.12 9.96 -22.42
C GLY A 148 -5.48 9.45 -21.94
N GLN A 149 -5.97 8.30 -22.42
CA GLN A 149 -7.25 7.73 -22.01
C GLN A 149 -7.19 7.10 -20.61
N THR A 150 -8.34 6.95 -19.95
CA THR A 150 -8.42 6.33 -18.63
C THR A 150 -7.99 4.88 -18.64
N THR A 151 -7.35 4.43 -17.56
CA THR A 151 -6.99 3.03 -17.35
C THR A 151 -7.92 2.39 -16.31
N THR A 152 -8.17 1.10 -16.46
CA THR A 152 -8.89 0.28 -15.47
C THR A 152 -7.90 -0.54 -14.67
N LYS A 153 -8.15 -0.65 -13.37
CA LYS A 153 -7.40 -1.51 -12.47
C LYS A 153 -7.95 -2.94 -12.55
N ASP A 154 -7.10 -3.93 -12.34
CA ASP A 154 -7.55 -5.30 -12.07
C ASP A 154 -8.07 -5.48 -10.64
N THR A 155 -8.69 -6.62 -10.36
CA THR A 155 -9.22 -6.93 -9.04
C THR A 155 -8.13 -7.01 -7.96
N SER A 156 -6.93 -7.48 -8.31
CA SER A 156 -5.84 -7.61 -7.34
C SER A 156 -5.09 -6.29 -7.07
N GLY A 157 -5.12 -5.34 -8.01
CA GLY A 157 -4.40 -4.07 -7.95
C GLY A 157 -2.95 -4.12 -8.42
N PHE A 158 -2.48 -5.24 -8.99
CA PHE A 158 -1.11 -5.36 -9.49
C PHE A 158 -0.93 -4.97 -10.95
N LYS A 159 -2.00 -4.61 -11.67
CA LYS A 159 -1.93 -4.11 -13.05
C LYS A 159 -3.00 -3.07 -13.33
N ARG A 160 -2.78 -2.25 -14.36
CA ARG A 160 -3.80 -1.39 -14.96
C ARG A 160 -3.76 -1.52 -16.46
N THR A 161 -4.92 -1.60 -17.11
CA THR A 161 -5.01 -1.73 -18.57
C THR A 161 -5.73 -0.53 -19.15
N CYS A 162 -5.19 0.03 -20.22
CA CYS A 162 -5.85 1.10 -20.97
C CYS A 162 -7.05 0.54 -21.74
N THR A 163 -8.23 1.13 -21.57
CA THR A 163 -9.45 0.69 -22.25
C THR A 163 -9.47 1.02 -23.75
N SER A 164 -8.60 1.92 -24.21
CA SER A 164 -8.53 2.36 -25.60
C SER A 164 -7.44 1.64 -26.39
N CYS A 165 -6.21 1.59 -25.87
CA CYS A 165 -5.06 1.03 -26.59
C CYS A 165 -4.57 -0.32 -26.07
N SER A 166 -5.24 -0.90 -25.04
CA SER A 166 -4.89 -2.18 -24.42
C SER A 166 -3.50 -2.26 -23.76
N GLU A 167 -2.77 -1.15 -23.67
CA GLU A 167 -1.49 -1.09 -22.98
C GLU A 167 -1.66 -1.43 -21.49
N THR A 168 -0.75 -2.26 -20.96
CA THR A 168 -0.81 -2.71 -19.56
C THR A 168 0.36 -2.14 -18.76
N PHE A 169 0.03 -1.49 -17.66
CA PHE A 169 0.97 -0.87 -16.75
C PHE A 169 1.08 -1.69 -15.46
N TYR A 170 2.30 -1.81 -14.96
CA TYR A 170 2.62 -2.45 -13.69
C TYR A 170 3.17 -1.41 -12.70
N PRO A 171 3.04 -1.64 -11.37
CA PRO A 171 3.62 -0.78 -10.36
C PRO A 171 5.11 -0.59 -10.57
N SER A 172 5.57 0.66 -10.57
CA SER A 172 6.99 0.98 -10.71
C SER A 172 7.72 0.86 -9.37
N ILE A 173 8.93 0.32 -9.41
CA ILE A 173 9.86 0.29 -8.29
C ILE A 173 11.05 1.17 -8.67
N GLN A 174 11.42 2.09 -7.77
CA GLN A 174 12.57 2.95 -7.93
C GLN A 174 13.67 2.46 -6.98
N PRO A 175 14.73 1.79 -7.47
CA PRO A 175 15.81 1.31 -6.62
C PRO A 175 16.55 2.50 -6.00
N ILE A 176 16.80 2.40 -4.69
CA ILE A 176 17.51 3.39 -3.91
C ILE A 176 18.65 2.68 -3.18
N ALA A 177 19.86 3.22 -3.33
CA ALA A 177 21.00 2.82 -2.53
C ALA A 177 21.09 3.72 -1.29
N ILE A 178 21.44 3.12 -0.15
CA ILE A 178 21.79 3.83 1.08
C ILE A 178 23.16 3.35 1.55
N THR A 179 24.10 4.27 1.72
CA THR A 179 25.52 3.96 1.92
C THR A 179 26.07 4.72 3.12
N LEU A 180 26.67 3.97 4.06
CA LEU A 180 27.42 4.52 5.18
C LEU A 180 28.91 4.56 4.82
N VAL A 181 29.44 5.76 4.60
CA VAL A 181 30.87 5.94 4.30
C VAL A 181 31.65 5.99 5.61
N THR A 182 32.63 5.10 5.77
CA THR A 182 33.43 4.94 6.99
C THR A 182 34.93 5.20 6.75
N ASN A 183 35.62 5.74 7.75
CA ASN A 183 37.07 5.89 7.81
C ASN A 183 37.56 5.56 9.22
N GLY A 184 38.03 4.32 9.44
CA GLY A 184 38.32 3.82 10.79
C GLY A 184 37.09 3.89 11.69
N ASP A 185 37.21 4.58 12.82
CA ASP A 185 36.12 4.78 13.80
C ASP A 185 35.19 5.95 13.46
N GLN A 186 35.37 6.60 12.30
CA GLN A 186 34.55 7.73 11.86
C GLN A 186 33.62 7.34 10.71
N CYS A 187 32.46 8.01 10.62
CA CYS A 187 31.56 7.88 9.47
C CYS A 187 30.99 9.21 9.02
N VAL A 188 30.58 9.28 7.75
CA VAL A 188 29.92 10.44 7.17
C VAL A 188 28.41 10.29 7.31
N LEU A 189 27.78 11.29 7.92
CA LEU A 189 26.34 11.43 7.96
C LEU A 189 25.95 12.80 7.39
N ALA A 190 24.81 12.85 6.72
CA ALA A 190 24.24 14.07 6.17
C ALA A 190 22.83 14.32 6.72
N ARG A 191 22.32 15.54 6.50
CA ARG A 191 20.94 15.91 6.84
C ARG A 191 20.32 16.79 5.77
N GLN A 192 19.00 16.67 5.63
CA GLN A 192 18.20 17.58 4.81
C GLN A 192 17.50 18.62 5.68
N PRO A 193 17.12 19.79 5.13
CA PRO A 193 16.42 20.84 5.88
C PRO A 193 15.12 20.36 6.55
N MET A 194 14.44 19.39 5.93
CA MET A 194 13.18 18.84 6.44
C MET A 194 13.35 17.85 7.61
N PHE A 195 14.57 17.41 7.93
CA PHE A 195 14.80 16.44 8.99
C PHE A 195 14.62 17.10 10.37
N PRO A 196 14.10 16.35 11.38
CA PRO A 196 14.07 16.83 12.76
C PRO A 196 15.44 17.37 13.21
N PRO A 197 15.48 18.39 14.09
CA PRO A 197 16.73 18.91 14.61
C PRO A 197 17.60 17.79 15.19
N LYS A 198 18.91 17.83 14.87
CA LYS A 198 19.91 16.84 15.30
C LYS A 198 19.74 15.41 14.73
N MET A 199 18.82 15.19 13.79
CA MET A 199 18.74 13.94 13.05
C MET A 199 19.68 13.96 11.83
N TYR A 200 20.54 12.95 11.75
CA TYR A 200 21.46 12.71 10.64
C TYR A 200 21.27 11.27 10.12
N SER A 201 21.57 11.03 8.86
CA SER A 201 21.43 9.72 8.21
C SER A 201 22.62 9.44 7.29
N ALA A 202 22.81 8.17 6.96
CA ALA A 202 23.64 7.75 5.83
C ALA A 202 23.17 8.42 4.53
N LEU A 203 24.07 8.50 3.55
CA LEU A 203 23.80 9.07 2.23
C LEU A 203 22.90 8.12 1.44
N ALA A 204 21.92 8.66 0.71
CA ALA A 204 21.02 7.86 -0.12
C ALA A 204 20.70 8.56 -1.44
N GLY A 205 20.51 7.76 -2.49
CA GLY A 205 20.21 8.23 -3.84
C GLY A 205 19.51 7.16 -4.68
N PHE A 206 18.79 7.60 -5.71
CA PHE A 206 18.24 6.68 -6.71
C PHE A 206 19.37 6.05 -7.50
N CYS A 207 19.22 4.76 -7.84
CA CYS A 207 20.11 4.12 -8.81
C CYS A 207 19.64 4.48 -10.22
N GLU A 208 20.59 4.75 -11.12
CA GLU A 208 20.30 5.01 -12.52
C GLU A 208 20.22 3.71 -13.33
N THR A 209 19.55 3.78 -14.50
CA THR A 209 19.43 2.63 -15.40
C THR A 209 20.81 2.17 -15.86
N GLY A 210 21.13 0.90 -15.60
CA GLY A 210 22.41 0.30 -15.99
C GLY A 210 23.48 0.39 -14.90
N GLU A 211 23.22 1.06 -13.77
CA GLU A 211 24.12 1.02 -12.62
C GLU A 211 24.07 -0.33 -11.90
N SER A 212 25.22 -0.77 -11.38
CA SER A 212 25.26 -1.82 -10.38
C SER A 212 24.81 -1.27 -9.02
N LEU A 213 24.13 -2.10 -8.22
CA LEU A 213 23.87 -1.74 -6.83
C LEU A 213 25.21 -1.60 -6.08
N PRO A 214 25.43 -0.48 -5.36
CA PRO A 214 26.65 -0.24 -4.59
C PRO A 214 26.71 -1.04 -3.29
#